data_AF-A0A6A5SNY1-F1
#
_entry.id   AF-A0A6A5SNY1-F1
#
_cell.length_a   1.000
_cell.length_b   1.000
_cell.length_c   1.000
_cell.angle_alpha   90.00
_cell.angle_beta   90.00
_cell.angle_gamma   90.00
#
_symmetry.space_group_name_H-M   'P 1'
#
loop_
_entity.id
_entity.type
_entity.pdbx_description
1 polymer ?
#
loop_
_entity_poly.entity_id
_entity_poly.type
_entity_poly.pdbx_seq_one_letter_code
_entity_poly.pdbx_strand_id
1 'polypeptide(L)'
;MADLPVPAKGKPPVYTIDLSLPPRERYTDVATDYLPILNYMFLLFDEVVSSLKLPAFFFHFVGRVLLRRLHSSEQTEELKGISKATGLPMYLLVAYNVALDLLMGCTSGGIMSMPLLRQAIVQLEFIERPGGDVIASTVGYVGFVGVLTGVRQDLSVSLNFRPYHDATGLSRANAQYYWNTLMVLLGRRLSISALMRDCLLPRALSHSRWRLFHSSRHASTEPASRPPYTSADISTLLFLNADMQEVVDESIARKACVTKDWLAFTKKQKRRARQGEEPAVGVQLEKLKEWNEEYPVCNPMTHFACVMDPREGVFRWFKCFEDEETEVQGMV
;
A
#
# COMPACT_ATOMS: atom_id res chain seq x y z
N MET A 1 3.95 -0.66 28.82
CA MET A 1 4.02 -0.81 27.35
C MET A 1 5.50 -0.93 27.02
N ALA A 2 5.90 -1.89 26.19
CA ALA A 2 7.28 -1.87 25.67
C ALA A 2 7.42 -0.66 24.76
N ASP A 3 8.55 0.05 24.84
CA ASP A 3 8.82 1.23 24.01
C ASP A 3 8.96 0.80 22.56
N LEU A 4 7.96 1.14 21.75
CA LEU A 4 8.01 0.94 20.30
C LEU A 4 9.12 1.82 19.70
N PRO A 5 9.72 1.41 18.57
CA PRO A 5 10.70 2.23 17.87
C PRO A 5 10.10 3.59 17.51
N VAL A 6 10.66 4.67 18.09
CA VAL A 6 10.20 6.04 17.86
C VAL A 6 10.64 6.49 16.46
N PRO A 7 9.75 7.09 15.64
CA PRO A 7 10.13 7.67 14.36
C PRO A 7 11.26 8.69 14.53
N ALA A 8 12.37 8.51 13.82
CA ALA A 8 13.45 9.48 13.83
C ALA A 8 13.09 10.67 12.93
N LYS A 9 13.08 11.90 13.47
CA LYS A 9 13.06 13.19 12.74
C LYS A 9 12.32 13.16 11.39
N GLY A 10 11.00 12.99 11.41
CA GLY A 10 10.18 13.20 10.22
C GLY A 10 10.11 12.05 9.22
N LYS A 11 10.62 10.85 9.54
CA LYS A 11 10.53 9.65 8.69
C LYS A 11 10.15 8.41 9.50
N PRO A 12 9.51 7.39 8.88
CA PRO A 12 9.19 6.14 9.57
C PRO A 12 10.46 5.39 10.01
N PRO A 13 10.38 4.55 11.05
CA PRO A 13 11.45 3.63 11.42
C PRO A 13 11.91 2.79 10.22
N VAL A 14 13.21 2.61 10.09
CA VAL A 14 13.84 1.94 8.94
C VAL A 14 14.40 0.59 9.38
N TYR A 15 14.07 -0.46 8.63
CA TYR A 15 14.60 -1.81 8.84
C TYR A 15 15.25 -2.33 7.58
N THR A 16 16.32 -3.08 7.75
CA THR A 16 17.02 -3.75 6.65
C THR A 16 16.51 -5.17 6.49
N ILE A 17 16.15 -5.54 5.27
CA ILE A 17 15.72 -6.89 4.89
C ILE A 17 16.83 -7.52 4.05
N ASP A 18 17.62 -8.40 4.67
CA ASP A 18 18.72 -9.11 4.01
C ASP A 18 18.21 -10.32 3.20
N LEU A 19 18.24 -10.21 1.87
CA LEU A 19 17.76 -11.25 0.97
C LEU A 19 18.69 -12.47 0.91
N SER A 20 19.94 -12.38 1.41
CA SER A 20 20.84 -13.52 1.54
C SER A 20 20.41 -14.50 2.64
N LEU A 21 19.66 -14.02 3.62
CA LEU A 21 19.10 -14.87 4.67
C LEU A 21 18.00 -15.78 4.12
N PRO A 22 17.81 -16.96 4.72
CA PRO A 22 16.62 -17.78 4.46
C PRO A 22 15.36 -16.93 4.63
N PRO A 23 14.35 -17.02 3.74
CA PRO A 23 13.16 -16.16 3.80
C PRO A 23 12.50 -16.11 5.19
N ARG A 24 12.54 -17.21 5.92
CA ARG A 24 11.98 -17.35 7.27
C ARG A 24 12.66 -16.50 8.35
N GLU A 25 13.84 -15.96 8.08
CA GLU A 25 14.64 -15.19 9.04
C GLU A 25 14.65 -13.69 8.73
N ARG A 26 14.22 -13.30 7.53
CA ARG A 26 14.37 -11.94 6.98
C ARG A 26 13.61 -10.84 7.73
N TYR A 27 12.49 -11.19 8.37
CA TYR A 27 11.59 -10.26 9.05
C TYR A 27 11.60 -10.44 10.58
N THR A 28 12.52 -11.25 11.12
CA THR A 28 12.51 -11.59 12.54
C THR A 28 12.69 -10.38 13.45
N ASP A 29 13.62 -9.49 13.12
CA ASP A 29 13.92 -8.30 13.94
C ASP A 29 12.72 -7.35 14.00
N VAL A 30 12.24 -6.90 12.83
CA VAL A 30 11.07 -6.02 12.73
C VAL A 30 9.81 -6.64 13.34
N ALA A 31 9.60 -7.96 13.21
CA ALA A 31 8.45 -8.61 13.82
C ALA A 31 8.55 -8.68 15.34
N THR A 32 9.76 -8.81 15.88
CA THR A 32 10.01 -8.87 17.33
C THR A 32 9.81 -7.51 17.98
N ASP A 33 10.36 -6.45 17.36
CA ASP A 33 10.28 -5.08 17.88
C ASP A 33 8.83 -4.55 17.91
N TYR A 34 8.01 -5.02 16.97
CA TYR A 34 6.59 -4.64 16.85
C TYR A 34 5.62 -5.72 17.35
N LEU A 35 6.10 -6.70 18.12
CA LEU A 35 5.26 -7.77 18.69
C LEU A 35 4.02 -7.21 19.44
N PRO A 36 4.10 -6.12 20.23
CA PRO A 36 2.93 -5.55 20.87
C PRO A 36 1.85 -5.12 19.87
N ILE A 37 2.23 -4.46 18.78
CA ILE A 37 1.32 -4.01 17.72
C ILE A 37 0.73 -5.19 16.97
N LEU A 38 1.57 -6.16 16.60
CA LEU A 38 1.14 -7.34 15.86
C LEU A 38 0.13 -8.19 16.66
N ASN A 39 0.22 -8.21 17.99
CA ASN A 39 -0.75 -8.93 18.83
C ASN A 39 -2.18 -8.36 18.75
N TYR A 40 -2.36 -7.06 18.45
CA TYR A 40 -3.68 -6.49 18.24
C TYR A 40 -4.36 -7.00 16.97
N MET A 41 -3.63 -7.63 16.04
CA MET A 41 -4.24 -8.23 14.85
C MET A 41 -5.30 -9.29 15.21
N PHE A 42 -5.16 -9.96 16.36
CA PHE A 42 -6.21 -10.85 16.88
C PHE A 42 -7.50 -10.09 17.19
N LEU A 43 -7.40 -8.98 17.90
CA LEU A 43 -8.54 -8.17 18.31
C LEU A 43 -9.25 -7.57 17.10
N LEU A 44 -8.48 -7.05 16.13
CA LEU A 44 -9.02 -6.49 14.89
C LEU A 44 -9.75 -7.55 14.06
N PHE A 45 -9.22 -8.78 14.00
CA PHE A 45 -9.90 -9.86 13.28
C PHE A 45 -11.26 -10.18 13.92
N ASP A 46 -11.31 -10.30 15.25
CA ASP A 46 -12.54 -10.60 15.99
C ASP A 46 -13.59 -9.49 15.84
N GLU A 47 -13.15 -8.24 15.91
CA GLU A 47 -13.99 -7.07 15.69
C GLU A 47 -14.60 -7.08 14.28
N VAL A 48 -13.79 -7.31 13.24
CA VAL A 48 -14.26 -7.37 11.85
C VAL A 48 -15.30 -8.47 11.66
N VAL A 49 -15.04 -9.68 12.17
CA VAL A 49 -15.96 -10.80 11.96
C VAL A 49 -17.20 -10.75 12.86
N SER A 50 -17.17 -9.96 13.94
CA SER A 50 -18.34 -9.76 14.81
C SER A 50 -19.54 -9.14 14.07
N SER A 51 -19.26 -8.33 13.03
CA SER A 51 -20.27 -7.73 12.16
C SER A 51 -21.06 -8.75 11.32
N LEU A 52 -20.51 -9.96 11.13
CA LEU A 52 -21.05 -11.00 10.26
C LEU A 52 -22.08 -11.91 10.94
N LYS A 53 -22.51 -11.58 12.17
CA LYS A 53 -23.57 -12.29 12.95
C LYS A 53 -23.34 -13.80 13.14
N LEU A 54 -22.10 -14.26 13.00
CA LEU A 54 -21.68 -15.63 13.30
C LEU A 54 -20.61 -15.61 14.40
N PRO A 55 -20.46 -16.70 15.19
CA PRO A 55 -19.46 -16.74 16.26
C PRO A 55 -18.01 -16.60 15.72
N ALA A 56 -17.16 -15.82 16.39
CA ALA A 56 -15.76 -15.61 15.99
C ALA A 56 -14.96 -16.93 15.83
N PHE A 57 -15.23 -17.93 16.68
CA PHE A 57 -14.56 -19.24 16.59
C PHE A 57 -14.77 -19.92 15.23
N PHE A 58 -15.92 -19.70 14.59
CA PHE A 58 -16.22 -20.25 13.26
C PHE A 58 -15.29 -19.64 12.21
N PHE A 59 -15.11 -18.33 12.22
CA PHE A 59 -14.22 -17.65 11.28
C PHE A 59 -12.75 -18.00 11.50
N HIS A 60 -12.32 -18.16 12.74
CA HIS A 60 -10.98 -18.68 13.00
C HIS A 60 -10.81 -20.13 12.52
N PHE A 61 -11.82 -20.98 12.69
CA PHE A 61 -11.79 -22.35 12.16
C PHE A 61 -11.67 -22.34 10.63
N VAL A 62 -12.55 -21.60 9.95
CA VAL A 62 -12.51 -21.44 8.49
C VAL A 62 -11.17 -20.87 8.03
N GLY A 63 -10.66 -19.85 8.71
CA GLY A 63 -9.35 -19.25 8.45
C GLY A 63 -8.22 -20.28 8.54
N ARG A 64 -8.16 -21.09 9.61
CA ARG A 64 -7.16 -22.15 9.76
C ARG A 64 -7.23 -23.20 8.65
N VAL A 65 -8.42 -23.47 8.13
CA VAL A 65 -8.61 -24.46 7.06
C VAL A 65 -8.23 -23.88 5.69
N LEU A 66 -8.61 -22.63 5.40
CA LEU A 66 -8.52 -22.05 4.07
C LEU A 66 -7.26 -21.18 3.86
N LEU A 67 -6.91 -20.34 4.84
CA LEU A 67 -5.88 -19.31 4.73
C LEU A 67 -4.51 -19.84 5.19
N ARG A 68 -3.99 -20.83 4.48
CA ARG A 68 -2.78 -21.55 4.90
C ARG A 68 -1.47 -20.97 4.37
N ARG A 69 -1.52 -20.22 3.27
CA ARG A 69 -0.34 -19.73 2.55
C ARG A 69 -0.68 -18.58 1.62
N LEU A 70 0.36 -17.84 1.22
CA LEU A 70 0.32 -16.98 0.05
C LEU A 70 0.65 -17.79 -1.21
N HIS A 71 0.49 -17.17 -2.38
CA HIS A 71 0.87 -17.80 -3.64
C HIS A 71 2.38 -18.02 -3.76
N SER A 72 3.19 -17.03 -3.34
CA SER A 72 4.65 -17.14 -3.33
C SER A 72 5.12 -18.01 -2.15
N SER A 73 5.95 -19.02 -2.44
CA SER A 73 6.56 -19.87 -1.41
C SER A 73 7.52 -19.08 -0.53
N GLU A 74 8.31 -18.19 -1.13
CA GLU A 74 9.24 -17.29 -0.46
C GLU A 74 8.52 -16.41 0.57
N GLN A 75 7.46 -15.71 0.14
CA GLN A 75 6.65 -14.87 1.02
C GLN A 75 5.92 -15.69 2.09
N THR A 76 5.52 -16.92 1.76
CA THR A 76 4.92 -17.84 2.74
C THR A 76 5.94 -18.24 3.82
N GLU A 77 7.20 -18.48 3.47
CA GLU A 77 8.25 -18.74 4.45
C GLU A 77 8.56 -17.51 5.31
N GLU A 78 8.56 -16.30 4.74
CA GLU A 78 8.66 -15.04 5.50
C GLU A 78 7.51 -14.93 6.53
N LEU A 79 6.27 -15.19 6.13
CA LEU A 79 5.13 -15.21 7.06
C LEU A 79 5.28 -16.27 8.15
N LYS A 80 5.83 -17.45 7.83
CA LYS A 80 6.14 -18.47 8.85
C LYS A 80 7.22 -18.01 9.82
N GLY A 81 8.16 -17.18 9.37
CA GLY A 81 9.15 -16.52 10.20
C GLY A 81 8.52 -15.57 11.20
N ILE A 82 7.68 -14.66 10.70
CA ILE A 82 6.90 -13.71 11.49
C ILE A 82 6.00 -14.44 12.49
N SER A 83 5.30 -15.49 12.05
CA SER A 83 4.46 -16.34 12.91
C SER A 83 5.26 -16.97 14.04
N LYS A 84 6.47 -17.46 13.76
CA LYS A 84 7.36 -18.05 14.77
C LYS A 84 7.86 -17.01 15.76
N ALA A 85 8.24 -15.82 15.30
CA ALA A 85 8.76 -14.74 16.14
C ALA A 85 7.70 -14.14 17.07
N THR A 86 6.45 -14.05 16.60
CA THR A 86 5.37 -13.35 17.31
C THR A 86 4.37 -14.26 18.01
N GLY A 87 4.31 -15.54 17.63
CA GLY A 87 3.26 -16.45 18.07
C GLY A 87 1.92 -16.26 17.33
N LEU A 88 1.85 -15.35 16.36
CA LEU A 88 0.64 -15.13 15.58
C LEU A 88 0.30 -16.37 14.71
N PRO A 89 -0.96 -16.83 14.70
CA PRO A 89 -1.41 -17.88 13.82
C PRO A 89 -1.24 -17.50 12.34
N MET A 90 -0.75 -18.46 11.55
CA MET A 90 -0.53 -18.27 10.10
C MET A 90 -1.76 -17.72 9.36
N TYR A 91 -2.97 -18.15 9.72
CA TYR A 91 -4.17 -17.69 9.02
C TYR A 91 -4.47 -16.21 9.22
N LEU A 92 -4.07 -15.62 10.36
CA LEU A 92 -4.22 -14.19 10.61
C LEU A 92 -3.23 -13.39 9.77
N LEU A 93 -1.98 -13.86 9.67
CA LEU A 93 -0.97 -13.21 8.83
C LEU A 93 -1.35 -13.31 7.34
N VAL A 94 -1.86 -14.46 6.89
CA VAL A 94 -2.36 -14.61 5.52
C VAL A 94 -3.59 -13.73 5.29
N ALA A 95 -4.56 -13.73 6.21
CA ALA A 95 -5.74 -12.87 6.14
C ALA A 95 -5.34 -11.40 6.03
N TYR A 96 -4.40 -10.94 6.85
CA TYR A 96 -3.90 -9.57 6.86
C TYR A 96 -3.22 -9.20 5.54
N ASN A 97 -2.35 -10.05 5.01
CA ASN A 97 -1.67 -9.79 3.74
C ASN A 97 -2.64 -9.77 2.55
N VAL A 98 -3.64 -10.64 2.54
CA VAL A 98 -4.68 -10.66 1.51
C VAL A 98 -5.63 -9.46 1.66
N ALA A 99 -6.02 -9.11 2.89
CA ALA A 99 -6.88 -7.96 3.16
C ALA A 99 -6.23 -6.66 2.71
N LEU A 100 -4.93 -6.46 3.01
CA LEU A 100 -4.19 -5.31 2.51
C LEU A 100 -4.13 -5.28 0.98
N ASP A 101 -4.03 -6.43 0.30
CA ASP A 101 -4.04 -6.47 -1.17
C ASP A 101 -5.40 -6.08 -1.77
N LEU A 102 -6.49 -6.53 -1.14
CA LEU A 102 -7.85 -6.36 -1.64
C LEU A 102 -8.54 -5.09 -1.18
N LEU A 103 -8.03 -4.42 -0.14
CA LEU A 103 -8.72 -3.32 0.55
C LEU A 103 -7.87 -2.05 0.66
N MET A 104 -6.58 -2.06 0.30
CA MET A 104 -5.77 -0.84 0.39
C MET A 104 -6.05 0.13 -0.75
N GLY A 105 -6.99 1.05 -0.52
CA GLY A 105 -7.16 2.29 -1.29
C GLY A 105 -5.96 3.20 -1.13
N CYS A 106 -5.52 3.82 -2.23
CA CYS A 106 -4.56 4.92 -2.15
C CYS A 106 -5.16 6.17 -2.75
N THR A 107 -5.76 6.97 -1.86
CA THR A 107 -5.76 8.45 -1.83
C THR A 107 -6.38 8.88 -0.51
N SER A 108 -5.58 9.21 0.52
CA SER A 108 -5.99 9.67 1.87
C SER A 108 -7.16 8.93 2.54
N GLY A 109 -7.53 7.76 2.02
CA GLY A 109 -8.61 6.94 2.52
C GLY A 109 -8.16 6.34 3.84
N GLY A 110 -8.57 7.00 4.91
CA GLY A 110 -8.69 6.33 6.17
C GLY A 110 -9.53 5.08 5.98
N ILE A 111 -8.95 3.91 6.24
CA ILE A 111 -9.50 3.21 7.40
C ILE A 111 -9.46 4.29 8.46
N MET A 112 -10.60 4.73 9.02
CA MET A 112 -10.63 5.59 10.21
C MET A 112 -9.44 5.18 11.06
N SER A 113 -8.35 5.97 11.02
CA SER A 113 -7.00 5.43 11.19
C SER A 113 -7.03 4.77 12.54
N MET A 114 -7.04 3.44 12.58
CA MET A 114 -6.79 2.74 13.83
C MET A 114 -5.45 3.32 14.24
N PRO A 115 -5.35 4.07 15.36
CA PRO A 115 -4.11 4.76 15.73
C PRO A 115 -2.91 3.79 15.73
N LEU A 116 -3.21 2.50 15.87
CA LEU A 116 -2.32 1.38 15.77
C LEU A 116 -1.71 1.11 14.38
N LEU A 117 -2.44 1.27 13.27
CA LEU A 117 -1.89 1.00 11.93
C LEU A 117 -0.83 2.05 11.55
N ARG A 118 -0.99 3.29 12.02
CA ARG A 118 0.02 4.36 11.93
C ARG A 118 1.32 3.92 12.61
N GLN A 119 1.21 3.39 13.83
CA GLN A 119 2.38 2.92 14.57
C GLN A 119 3.04 1.69 13.93
N ALA A 120 2.34 0.98 13.04
CA ALA A 120 2.88 -0.15 12.29
C ALA A 120 3.60 0.24 10.99
N ILE A 121 3.69 1.53 10.63
CA ILE A 121 4.33 1.96 9.38
C ILE A 121 5.85 1.93 9.54
N VAL A 122 6.52 1.22 8.62
CA VAL A 122 7.98 1.13 8.54
C VAL A 122 8.45 1.32 7.10
N GLN A 123 9.67 1.81 6.94
CA GLN A 123 10.43 1.72 5.70
C GLN A 123 11.28 0.45 5.74
N LEU A 124 11.21 -0.38 4.71
CA LEU A 124 12.02 -1.57 4.56
C LEU A 124 13.04 -1.37 3.43
N GLU A 125 14.32 -1.56 3.74
CA GLU A 125 15.42 -1.44 2.80
C GLU A 125 15.97 -2.83 2.48
N PHE A 126 15.88 -3.26 1.22
CA PHE A 126 16.30 -4.58 0.80
C PHE A 126 17.76 -4.57 0.37
N ILE A 127 18.55 -5.53 0.86
CA ILE A 127 19.95 -5.74 0.47
C ILE A 127 20.17 -7.19 0.04
N GLU A 128 21.16 -7.47 -0.81
CA GLU A 128 21.46 -8.84 -1.27
C GLU A 128 22.50 -9.57 -0.43
N ARG A 129 23.22 -8.84 0.44
CA ARG A 129 24.27 -9.37 1.31
C ARG A 129 24.48 -8.43 2.49
N PRO A 130 24.95 -8.92 3.66
CA PRO A 130 25.22 -8.07 4.82
C PRO A 130 26.15 -6.91 4.46
N GLY A 131 25.75 -5.68 4.79
CA GLY A 131 26.51 -4.46 4.49
C GLY A 131 26.59 -4.08 3.01
N GLY A 132 25.81 -4.73 2.13
CA GLY A 132 25.68 -4.33 0.73
C GLY A 132 24.78 -3.11 0.52
N ASP A 133 24.73 -2.65 -0.73
CA ASP A 133 23.90 -1.51 -1.11
C ASP A 133 22.40 -1.86 -1.08
N VAL A 134 21.57 -0.86 -0.80
CA VAL A 134 20.11 -0.97 -0.86
C VAL A 134 19.67 -1.08 -2.31
N ILE A 135 19.06 -2.21 -2.68
CA ILE A 135 18.61 -2.48 -4.05
C ILE A 135 17.17 -2.01 -4.31
N ALA A 136 16.39 -1.84 -3.24
CA ALA A 136 15.04 -1.31 -3.26
C ALA A 136 14.62 -0.89 -1.85
N SER A 137 13.73 0.09 -1.78
CA SER A 137 13.08 0.52 -0.55
C SER A 137 11.57 0.41 -0.69
N THR A 138 10.88 0.01 0.37
CA THR A 138 9.41 0.02 0.43
C THR A 138 8.93 0.75 1.67
N VAL A 139 7.71 1.25 1.62
CA VAL A 139 6.98 1.73 2.79
C VAL A 139 5.74 0.87 2.92
N GLY A 140 5.54 0.29 4.09
CA GLY A 140 4.44 -0.63 4.34
C GLY A 140 4.21 -0.83 5.82
N TYR A 141 3.39 -1.83 6.13
CA TYR A 141 3.03 -2.16 7.50
C TYR A 141 3.82 -3.36 7.99
N VAL A 142 4.19 -3.36 9.26
CA VAL A 142 4.81 -4.53 9.89
C VAL A 142 3.87 -5.74 9.80
N GLY A 143 4.40 -6.91 9.48
CA GLY A 143 3.61 -8.13 9.23
C GLY A 143 3.14 -8.29 7.78
N PHE A 144 3.32 -7.27 6.93
CA PHE A 144 3.03 -7.33 5.51
C PHE A 144 4.30 -7.60 4.68
N VAL A 145 4.24 -8.62 3.82
CA VAL A 145 5.38 -9.04 2.96
C VAL A 145 5.16 -8.72 1.49
N GLY A 146 4.01 -8.15 1.11
CA GLY A 146 3.80 -7.61 -0.24
C GLY A 146 4.45 -6.23 -0.42
N VAL A 147 4.27 -5.63 -1.59
CA VAL A 147 4.63 -4.23 -1.85
C VAL A 147 3.40 -3.45 -2.29
N LEU A 148 3.05 -2.40 -1.53
CA LEU A 148 2.05 -1.41 -1.93
C LEU A 148 2.72 -0.15 -2.48
N THR A 149 3.80 0.30 -1.84
CA THR A 149 4.58 1.47 -2.26
C THR A 149 6.06 1.14 -2.19
N GLY A 150 6.81 1.44 -3.24
CA GLY A 150 8.24 1.17 -3.28
C GLY A 150 8.97 1.94 -4.36
N VAL A 151 10.27 2.11 -4.13
CA VAL A 151 11.18 2.81 -5.02
C VAL A 151 12.51 2.07 -5.09
N ARG A 152 13.11 2.05 -6.27
CA ARG A 152 14.50 1.70 -6.53
C ARG A 152 15.01 2.52 -7.70
N GLN A 153 16.28 2.36 -8.04
CA GLN A 153 16.82 2.99 -9.22
C GLN A 153 15.99 2.62 -10.47
N ASP A 154 15.59 3.64 -11.21
CA ASP A 154 14.76 3.65 -12.42
C ASP A 154 13.30 3.21 -12.26
N LEU A 155 12.82 3.00 -11.02
CA LEU A 155 11.43 2.56 -10.80
C LEU A 155 10.87 3.08 -9.47
N SER A 156 9.76 3.80 -9.54
CA SER A 156 8.86 4.05 -8.40
C SER A 156 7.49 3.45 -8.70
N VAL A 157 6.88 2.80 -7.71
CA VAL A 157 5.58 2.13 -7.87
C VAL A 157 4.71 2.35 -6.63
N SER A 158 3.42 2.54 -6.85
CA SER A 158 2.39 2.60 -5.81
C SER A 158 1.12 1.89 -6.28
N LEU A 159 0.40 1.25 -5.35
CA LEU A 159 -0.85 0.54 -5.62
C LEU A 159 -2.03 1.35 -5.13
N ASN A 160 -3.03 1.59 -5.98
CA ASN A 160 -4.29 2.17 -5.54
C ASN A 160 -5.41 1.16 -5.78
N PHE A 161 -6.12 0.74 -4.71
CA PHE A 161 -7.31 -0.09 -4.86
C PHE A 161 -8.40 0.62 -5.67
N ARG A 162 -9.09 -0.18 -6.48
CA ARG A 162 -10.24 0.23 -7.28
C ARG A 162 -11.41 -0.70 -6.94
N PRO A 163 -12.46 -0.21 -6.24
CA PRO A 163 -13.54 -1.05 -5.73
C PRO A 163 -14.52 -1.54 -6.81
N TYR A 164 -14.38 -1.05 -8.04
CA TYR A 164 -15.33 -1.29 -9.13
C TYR A 164 -14.76 -2.25 -10.17
N HIS A 165 -15.57 -3.23 -10.53
CA HIS A 165 -15.42 -4.07 -11.71
C HIS A 165 -16.67 -3.95 -12.59
N ASP A 166 -16.51 -4.12 -13.90
CA ASP A 166 -17.51 -3.71 -14.91
C ASP A 166 -18.71 -4.67 -15.04
N ALA A 167 -19.02 -5.48 -14.01
CA ALA A 167 -20.00 -6.54 -14.09
C ALA A 167 -20.88 -6.64 -12.83
N THR A 168 -22.19 -6.68 -13.01
CA THR A 168 -23.17 -6.80 -11.92
C THR A 168 -23.95 -8.12 -12.00
N GLY A 169 -24.66 -8.45 -10.93
CA GLY A 169 -25.58 -9.58 -10.86
C GLY A 169 -24.93 -10.95 -11.12
N LEU A 170 -25.70 -11.91 -11.63
CA LEU A 170 -25.24 -13.29 -11.87
C LEU A 170 -24.49 -13.46 -13.22
N SER A 171 -23.80 -12.43 -13.69
CA SER A 171 -23.07 -12.50 -14.96
C SER A 171 -21.81 -13.36 -14.85
N ARG A 172 -21.40 -13.98 -15.97
CA ARG A 172 -20.14 -14.76 -16.05
C ARG A 172 -18.92 -13.92 -15.68
N ALA A 173 -18.90 -12.66 -16.07
CA ALA A 173 -17.83 -11.72 -15.73
C ALA A 173 -17.75 -11.46 -14.22
N ASN A 174 -18.90 -11.32 -13.55
CA ASN A 174 -18.95 -11.16 -12.10
C ASN A 174 -18.50 -12.45 -11.38
N ALA A 175 -18.93 -13.62 -11.85
CA ALA A 175 -18.46 -14.91 -11.33
C ALA A 175 -16.95 -15.08 -11.50
N GLN A 176 -16.39 -14.65 -12.64
CA GLN A 176 -14.94 -14.68 -12.89
C GLN A 176 -14.17 -13.75 -11.95
N TYR A 177 -14.72 -12.57 -11.65
CA TYR A 177 -14.16 -11.63 -10.68
C TYR A 177 -14.08 -12.26 -9.29
N TYR A 178 -15.19 -12.75 -8.73
CA TYR A 178 -15.18 -13.38 -7.41
C TYR A 178 -14.35 -14.66 -7.36
N TRP A 179 -14.32 -15.43 -8.45
CA TRP A 179 -13.43 -16.58 -8.56
C TRP A 179 -11.95 -16.17 -8.50
N ASN A 180 -11.58 -15.06 -9.15
CA ASN A 180 -10.23 -14.51 -9.05
C ASN A 180 -9.89 -14.14 -7.59
N THR A 181 -10.77 -13.37 -6.93
CA THR A 181 -10.60 -12.98 -5.53
C THR A 181 -10.47 -14.19 -4.60
N LEU A 182 -11.33 -15.21 -4.79
CA LEU A 182 -11.25 -16.46 -4.02
C LEU A 182 -9.91 -17.18 -4.26
N MET A 183 -9.41 -17.21 -5.50
CA MET A 183 -8.13 -17.84 -5.82
C MET A 183 -6.94 -17.09 -5.20
N VAL A 184 -7.00 -15.75 -5.10
CA VAL A 184 -6.00 -14.94 -4.38
C VAL A 184 -6.06 -15.26 -2.88
N LEU A 185 -7.26 -15.25 -2.30
CA LEU A 185 -7.49 -15.55 -0.88
C LEU A 185 -7.00 -16.95 -0.47
N LEU A 186 -7.17 -17.94 -1.34
CA LEU A 186 -6.69 -19.31 -1.11
C LEU A 186 -5.20 -19.51 -1.44
N GLY A 187 -4.46 -18.45 -1.79
CA GLY A 187 -3.06 -18.53 -2.18
C GLY A 187 -2.82 -19.34 -3.47
N ARG A 188 -3.85 -19.48 -4.32
CA ARG A 188 -3.81 -20.18 -5.61
C ARG A 188 -3.58 -19.26 -6.80
N ARG A 189 -3.64 -17.94 -6.59
CA ARG A 189 -3.32 -16.90 -7.56
C ARG A 189 -2.46 -15.82 -6.91
N LEU A 190 -1.54 -15.25 -7.69
CA LEU A 190 -0.67 -14.17 -7.24
C LEU A 190 -1.50 -12.91 -6.94
N SER A 191 -1.24 -12.30 -5.79
CA SER A 191 -1.77 -10.98 -5.40
C SER A 191 -1.10 -9.85 -6.18
N ILE A 192 -1.73 -8.68 -6.23
CA ILE A 192 -1.17 -7.52 -6.95
C ILE A 192 0.08 -7.03 -6.22
N SER A 193 0.05 -6.95 -4.90
CA SER A 193 1.19 -6.59 -4.06
C SER A 193 2.37 -7.55 -4.17
N ALA A 194 2.13 -8.85 -4.38
CA ALA A 194 3.20 -9.80 -4.64
C ALA A 194 3.79 -9.62 -6.05
N LEU A 195 2.96 -9.31 -7.04
CA LEU A 195 3.42 -8.97 -8.38
C LEU A 195 4.27 -7.69 -8.36
N MET A 196 3.83 -6.65 -7.63
CA MET A 196 4.58 -5.41 -7.45
C MET A 196 5.91 -5.66 -6.76
N ARG A 197 5.95 -6.53 -5.75
CA ARG A 197 7.21 -6.95 -5.13
C ARG A 197 8.14 -7.62 -6.14
N ASP A 198 7.62 -8.49 -7.00
CA ASP A 198 8.41 -9.15 -8.05
C ASP A 198 8.93 -8.18 -9.13
N CYS A 199 8.21 -7.09 -9.40
CA CYS A 199 8.67 -6.02 -10.30
C CYS A 199 9.71 -5.11 -9.63
N LEU A 200 9.53 -4.83 -8.34
CA LEU A 200 10.39 -3.94 -7.58
C LEU A 200 11.72 -4.62 -7.24
N LEU A 201 11.71 -5.84 -6.70
CA LEU A 201 12.92 -6.55 -6.35
C LEU A 201 13.49 -7.23 -7.60
N PRO A 202 14.66 -6.79 -8.11
CA PRO A 202 15.28 -7.44 -9.25
C PRO A 202 15.61 -8.89 -8.89
N ARG A 203 14.82 -9.84 -9.38
CA ARG A 203 15.19 -11.25 -9.30
C ARG A 203 16.31 -11.50 -10.29
N ALA A 204 17.30 -12.32 -9.93
CA ALA A 204 18.14 -12.99 -10.93
C ALA A 204 17.20 -13.70 -11.91
N LEU A 205 17.07 -13.16 -13.12
CA LEU A 205 16.11 -13.61 -14.12
C LEU A 205 16.44 -15.04 -14.54
N SER A 206 15.80 -16.02 -13.91
CA SER A 206 15.49 -17.27 -14.61
C SER A 206 14.57 -16.87 -15.77
N HIS A 207 15.11 -16.91 -16.99
CA HIS A 207 14.56 -16.46 -18.28
C HIS A 207 13.16 -16.97 -18.68
N SER A 208 12.46 -17.72 -17.82
CA SER A 208 11.25 -18.47 -18.19
C SER A 208 9.93 -17.71 -18.00
N ARG A 209 9.83 -16.71 -17.11
CA ARG A 209 8.53 -16.17 -16.66
C ARG A 209 7.97 -14.96 -17.42
N TRP A 210 8.78 -14.22 -18.19
CA TRP A 210 8.34 -13.00 -18.88
C TRP A 210 7.52 -13.22 -20.17
N ARG A 211 7.37 -14.47 -20.64
CA ARG A 211 6.57 -14.78 -21.85
C ARG A 211 5.05 -14.60 -21.68
N LEU A 212 4.54 -14.47 -20.44
CA LEU A 212 3.09 -14.31 -20.22
C LEU A 212 2.56 -12.88 -20.41
N PHE A 213 3.40 -11.85 -20.42
CA PHE A 213 2.93 -10.46 -20.49
C PHE A 213 2.82 -9.90 -21.92
N HIS A 214 3.22 -10.65 -22.95
CA HIS A 214 3.19 -10.19 -24.35
C HIS A 214 1.94 -10.59 -25.15
N SER A 215 0.91 -11.17 -24.52
CA SER A 215 -0.34 -11.51 -25.20
C SER A 215 -1.53 -10.73 -24.64
N SER A 216 -1.54 -9.43 -24.89
CA SER A 216 -2.79 -8.64 -24.87
C SER A 216 -2.78 -7.70 -26.07
N ARG A 217 -3.59 -8.03 -27.08
CA ARG A 217 -3.94 -7.10 -28.15
C ARG A 217 -4.73 -5.95 -27.52
N HIS A 218 -4.13 -4.79 -27.41
CA HIS A 218 -4.85 -3.57 -27.03
C HIS A 218 -5.74 -3.13 -28.20
N ALA A 219 -7.05 -3.35 -28.07
CA ALA A 219 -8.03 -2.53 -28.77
C ALA A 219 -8.24 -1.28 -27.93
N SER A 220 -7.68 -0.15 -28.39
CA SER A 220 -7.87 1.17 -27.81
C SER A 220 -9.25 1.70 -28.18
N THR A 221 -10.20 1.63 -27.25
CA THR A 221 -11.41 2.46 -27.26
C THR A 221 -11.43 3.29 -25.98
N GLU A 222 -11.37 4.61 -26.11
CA GLU A 222 -11.57 5.55 -25.01
C GLU A 222 -12.98 5.33 -24.42
N PRO A 223 -13.12 5.11 -23.09
CA PRO A 223 -14.43 5.06 -22.49
C PRO A 223 -14.94 6.48 -22.23
N ALA A 224 -16.08 6.80 -22.84
CA ALA A 224 -16.84 8.00 -22.57
C ALA A 224 -17.23 8.09 -21.08
N SER A 225 -17.07 9.27 -20.48
CA SER A 225 -17.52 9.61 -19.12
C SER A 225 -19.01 9.34 -18.94
N ARG A 226 -19.38 8.53 -17.94
CA ARG A 226 -20.76 8.17 -17.61
C ARG A 226 -21.03 8.29 -16.10
N PRO A 227 -22.30 8.55 -15.71
CA PRO A 227 -22.66 9.09 -14.40
C PRO A 227 -22.43 8.10 -13.24
N PRO A 228 -22.46 8.56 -11.98
CA PRO A 228 -22.18 7.70 -10.82
C PRO A 228 -23.30 6.66 -10.65
N TYR A 229 -22.91 5.39 -10.56
CA TYR A 229 -23.81 4.27 -10.30
C TYR A 229 -23.71 3.86 -8.83
N THR A 230 -24.86 3.63 -8.20
CA THR A 230 -25.01 3.18 -6.82
C THR A 230 -25.10 1.65 -6.73
N SER A 231 -24.35 1.05 -5.80
CA SER A 231 -24.88 0.22 -4.69
C SER A 231 -23.75 -0.48 -3.92
N ALA A 232 -23.97 -0.53 -2.60
CA ALA A 232 -23.15 -1.06 -1.52
C ALA A 232 -23.20 -2.60 -1.43
N ASP A 233 -22.35 -3.18 -0.58
CA ASP A 233 -22.71 -4.26 0.40
C ASP A 233 -21.59 -5.25 0.78
N ILE A 234 -20.35 -5.12 0.28
CA ILE A 234 -19.21 -5.88 0.83
C ILE A 234 -18.04 -4.97 1.23
N SER A 235 -17.74 -3.95 0.42
CA SER A 235 -16.76 -2.91 0.80
C SER A 235 -17.23 -2.16 2.05
N THR A 236 -18.50 -1.79 2.15
CA THR A 236 -19.08 -1.02 3.27
C THR A 236 -18.95 -1.71 4.64
N LEU A 237 -18.91 -3.05 4.66
CA LEU A 237 -18.79 -3.85 5.89
C LEU A 237 -17.35 -3.90 6.43
N LEU A 238 -16.34 -3.73 5.57
CA LEU A 238 -14.91 -3.76 5.93
C LEU A 238 -14.30 -2.35 6.02
N PHE A 239 -14.81 -1.40 5.24
CA PHE A 239 -14.52 0.04 5.35
C PHE A 239 -15.57 0.69 6.25
N LEU A 240 -15.44 0.51 7.56
CA LEU A 240 -16.17 1.20 8.64
C LEU A 240 -16.88 2.49 8.17
N ASN A 241 -18.11 2.36 7.67
CA ASN A 241 -19.03 3.45 7.31
C ASN A 241 -18.55 4.52 6.31
N ALA A 242 -17.43 4.34 5.58
CA ALA A 242 -16.97 5.32 4.60
C ALA A 242 -17.62 5.06 3.22
N ASP A 243 -18.22 6.08 2.61
CA ASP A 243 -18.72 5.99 1.23
C ASP A 243 -17.53 5.96 0.26
N MET A 244 -17.41 4.89 -0.54
CA MET A 244 -16.34 4.78 -1.54
C MET A 244 -16.38 5.94 -2.54
N GLN A 245 -17.54 6.53 -2.78
CA GLN A 245 -17.67 7.71 -3.64
C GLN A 245 -16.95 8.92 -3.04
N GLU A 246 -17.10 9.15 -1.73
CA GLU A 246 -16.44 10.23 -1.01
C GLU A 246 -14.92 10.11 -1.09
N VAL A 247 -14.38 8.90 -0.89
CA VAL A 247 -12.93 8.62 -1.01
C VAL A 247 -12.40 8.93 -2.42
N VAL A 248 -13.19 8.59 -3.45
CA VAL A 248 -12.84 8.90 -4.85
C VAL A 248 -12.92 10.40 -5.12
N ASP A 249 -13.92 11.09 -4.59
CA ASP A 249 -14.09 12.53 -4.78
C ASP A 249 -12.95 13.32 -4.09
N GLU A 250 -12.56 12.94 -2.88
CA GLU A 250 -11.40 13.50 -2.18
C GLU A 250 -10.11 13.30 -2.99
N SER A 251 -9.90 12.09 -3.52
CA SER A 251 -8.78 11.76 -4.42
C SER A 251 -8.70 12.70 -5.62
N ILE A 252 -9.84 12.91 -6.28
CA ILE A 252 -9.96 13.77 -7.46
C ILE A 252 -9.66 15.22 -7.08
N ALA A 253 -10.17 15.71 -5.95
CA ALA A 253 -9.94 17.06 -5.45
C ALA A 253 -8.44 17.31 -5.17
N ARG A 254 -7.77 16.37 -4.51
CA ARG A 254 -6.32 16.43 -4.27
C ARG A 254 -5.52 16.47 -5.56
N LYS A 255 -5.85 15.60 -6.52
CA LYS A 255 -5.22 15.59 -7.84
C LYS A 255 -5.43 16.94 -8.55
N ALA A 256 -6.62 17.51 -8.46
CA ALA A 256 -6.94 18.79 -9.10
C ALA A 256 -6.09 19.95 -8.54
N CYS A 257 -5.80 19.96 -7.24
CA CYS A 257 -4.92 20.94 -6.59
C CYS A 257 -3.50 20.90 -7.19
N VAL A 258 -2.82 19.75 -7.15
CA VAL A 258 -1.47 19.61 -7.72
C VAL A 258 -1.47 19.86 -9.24
N THR A 259 -2.53 19.46 -9.94
CA THR A 259 -2.69 19.71 -11.39
C THR A 259 -2.78 21.20 -11.69
N LYS A 260 -3.51 21.98 -10.87
CA LYS A 260 -3.62 23.43 -11.03
C LYS A 260 -2.25 24.10 -10.91
N ASP A 261 -1.45 23.72 -9.93
CA ASP A 261 -0.10 24.29 -9.75
C ASP A 261 0.85 23.91 -10.87
N TRP A 262 0.78 22.67 -11.33
CA TRP A 262 1.50 22.22 -12.53
C TRP A 262 1.11 23.02 -13.77
N LEU A 263 -0.18 23.26 -13.99
CA LEU A 263 -0.66 24.07 -15.12
C LEU A 263 -0.20 25.53 -15.03
N ALA A 264 -0.20 26.11 -13.83
CA ALA A 264 0.32 27.45 -13.60
C ALA A 264 1.84 27.53 -13.88
N PHE A 265 2.60 26.55 -13.40
CA PHE A 265 4.04 26.44 -13.66
C PHE A 265 4.35 26.30 -15.15
N THR A 266 3.68 25.38 -15.85
CA THR A 266 3.89 25.16 -17.29
C THR A 266 3.53 26.41 -18.11
N LYS A 267 2.47 27.14 -17.73
CA LYS A 267 2.14 28.44 -18.35
C LYS A 267 3.25 29.46 -18.16
N LYS A 268 3.86 29.53 -16.97
CA LYS A 268 5.01 30.41 -16.69
C LYS A 268 6.22 30.02 -17.54
N GLN A 269 6.55 28.74 -17.66
CA GLN A 269 7.68 28.28 -18.49
C GLN A 269 7.45 28.57 -19.98
N LYS A 270 6.22 28.38 -20.49
CA LYS A 270 5.87 28.76 -21.87
C LYS A 270 6.05 30.26 -22.14
N ARG A 271 5.81 31.12 -21.15
CA ARG A 271 6.05 32.57 -21.28
C ARG A 271 7.55 32.88 -21.33
N ARG A 272 8.36 32.26 -20.48
CA ARG A 272 9.82 32.41 -20.46
C ARG A 272 10.46 31.99 -21.79
N ALA A 273 10.02 30.86 -22.34
CA ALA A 273 10.46 30.40 -23.65
C ALA A 273 10.18 31.43 -24.76
N ARG A 274 9.01 32.10 -24.74
CA ARG A 274 8.69 33.19 -25.69
C ARG A 274 9.55 34.43 -25.51
N GLN A 275 10.13 34.62 -24.33
CA GLN A 275 11.03 35.72 -23.99
C GLN A 275 12.51 35.38 -24.30
N GLY A 276 12.78 34.22 -24.91
CA GLY A 276 14.13 33.76 -25.25
C GLY A 276 14.87 33.11 -24.08
N GLU A 277 14.22 32.88 -22.94
CA GLU A 277 14.81 32.16 -21.80
C GLU A 277 14.61 30.65 -21.93
N GLU A 278 15.57 29.86 -21.46
CA GLU A 278 15.46 28.40 -21.42
C GLU A 278 14.39 27.96 -20.39
N PRO A 279 13.31 27.27 -20.80
CA PRO A 279 12.27 26.82 -19.90
C PRO A 279 12.73 25.61 -19.07
N ALA A 280 12.38 25.59 -17.79
CA ALA A 280 12.65 24.42 -16.95
C ALA A 280 11.78 23.22 -17.39
N VAL A 281 12.39 22.03 -17.47
CA VAL A 281 11.73 20.77 -17.87
C VAL A 281 10.90 20.17 -16.73
N GLY A 282 11.18 20.54 -15.48
CA GLY A 282 10.50 20.06 -14.29
C GLY A 282 10.55 21.07 -13.14
N VAL A 283 9.92 20.69 -12.03
CA VAL A 283 9.85 21.50 -10.81
C VAL A 283 10.94 21.04 -9.84
N GLN A 284 11.58 21.98 -9.15
CA GLN A 284 12.55 21.65 -8.10
C GLN A 284 11.87 20.93 -6.94
N LEU A 285 12.62 20.06 -6.24
CA LEU A 285 12.08 19.23 -5.17
C LEU A 285 11.42 20.07 -4.07
N GLU A 286 12.04 21.18 -3.68
CA GLU A 286 11.55 22.10 -2.65
C GLU A 286 10.18 22.66 -3.04
N LYS A 287 10.02 23.07 -4.30
CA LYS A 287 8.75 23.59 -4.80
C LYS A 287 7.68 22.52 -4.91
N LEU A 288 8.08 21.28 -5.26
CA LEU A 288 7.17 20.15 -5.27
C LEU A 288 6.71 19.78 -3.85
N LYS A 289 7.58 19.88 -2.84
CA LYS A 289 7.21 19.68 -1.43
C LYS A 289 6.15 20.70 -1.01
N GLU A 290 6.36 21.98 -1.30
CA GLU A 290 5.38 23.04 -1.01
C GLU A 290 3.99 22.72 -1.59
N TRP A 291 3.91 22.28 -2.86
CA TRP A 291 2.63 21.90 -3.48
C TRP A 291 1.97 20.69 -2.82
N ASN A 292 2.77 19.75 -2.32
CA ASN A 292 2.24 18.56 -1.67
C ASN A 292 1.87 18.79 -0.21
N GLU A 293 2.39 19.85 0.43
CA GLU A 293 2.07 20.21 1.81
C GLU A 293 0.79 21.05 1.94
N GLU A 294 0.26 21.58 0.85
CA GLU A 294 -0.96 22.39 0.83
C GLU A 294 -2.22 21.52 1.04
N TYR A 295 -3.22 22.05 1.74
CA TYR A 295 -4.53 21.42 1.86
C TYR A 295 -5.26 21.47 0.50
N PRO A 296 -5.93 20.39 0.04
CA PRO A 296 -6.19 19.13 0.74
C PRO A 296 -5.16 18.01 0.45
N VAL A 297 -4.04 18.31 -0.22
CA VAL A 297 -3.05 17.30 -0.64
C VAL A 297 -2.42 16.62 0.58
N CYS A 298 -1.97 17.43 1.53
CA CYS A 298 -1.76 17.02 2.91
C CYS A 298 -2.95 17.46 3.75
N ASN A 299 -3.35 16.60 4.68
CA ASN A 299 -4.44 16.85 5.61
C ASN A 299 -4.10 16.25 6.99
N PRO A 300 -4.93 16.48 8.03
CA PRO A 300 -4.64 15.96 9.37
C PRO A 300 -4.57 14.42 9.45
N MET A 301 -5.11 13.70 8.47
CA MET A 301 -5.02 12.23 8.36
C MET A 301 -3.72 11.76 7.66
N THR A 302 -2.91 12.68 7.16
CA THR A 302 -1.61 12.37 6.54
C THR A 302 -0.62 12.09 7.65
N HIS A 303 -0.04 10.89 7.70
CA HIS A 303 0.95 10.54 8.73
C HIS A 303 2.37 10.87 8.30
N PHE A 304 2.70 10.53 7.06
CA PHE A 304 3.99 10.83 6.45
C PHE A 304 3.81 11.32 5.02
N ALA A 305 4.68 12.23 4.59
CA ALA A 305 4.75 12.71 3.21
C ALA A 305 6.17 12.55 2.66
N CYS A 306 6.27 11.96 1.46
CA CYS A 306 7.53 11.78 0.76
C CYS A 306 7.36 11.91 -0.76
N VAL A 307 8.49 12.18 -1.43
CA VAL A 307 8.63 12.00 -2.87
C VAL A 307 9.46 10.74 -3.11
N MET A 308 8.97 9.82 -3.94
CA MET A 308 9.79 8.71 -4.45
C MET A 308 10.73 9.25 -5.51
N ASP A 309 12.04 9.16 -5.28
CA ASP A 309 13.09 9.58 -6.22
C ASP A 309 13.67 8.35 -6.92
N PRO A 310 13.15 7.96 -8.10
CA PRO A 310 13.62 6.78 -8.81
C PRO A 310 15.01 6.98 -9.41
N ARG A 311 15.55 8.21 -9.48
CA ARG A 311 16.91 8.41 -10.00
C ARG A 311 17.95 7.86 -9.03
N GLU A 312 17.76 8.16 -7.74
CA GLU A 312 18.64 7.71 -6.66
C GLU A 312 18.09 6.46 -5.95
N GLY A 313 16.84 6.07 -6.22
CA GLY A 313 16.21 4.90 -5.63
C GLY A 313 15.78 5.08 -4.17
N VAL A 314 15.45 6.30 -3.74
CA VAL A 314 15.21 6.64 -2.33
C VAL A 314 13.89 7.35 -2.09
N PHE A 315 13.38 7.25 -0.86
CA PHE A 315 12.31 8.11 -0.37
C PHE A 315 12.88 9.44 0.13
N ARG A 316 12.40 10.55 -0.43
CA ARG A 316 12.68 11.91 0.05
C ARG A 316 11.57 12.33 1.00
N TRP A 317 11.69 11.96 2.27
CA TRP A 317 10.75 12.36 3.33
C TRP A 317 10.82 13.87 3.57
N PHE A 318 9.67 14.50 3.81
CA PHE A 318 9.59 15.93 4.10
C PHE A 318 8.55 16.32 5.14
N LYS A 319 7.63 15.41 5.52
CA LYS A 319 6.71 15.66 6.63
C LYS A 319 6.37 14.39 7.39
N CYS A 320 6.30 14.51 8.71
CA CYS A 320 5.67 13.56 9.62
C CYS A 320 4.74 14.39 10.49
N PHE A 321 3.48 13.99 10.57
CA PHE A 321 2.55 14.62 11.50
C PHE A 321 2.71 13.91 12.85
N GLU A 322 2.65 14.63 13.96
CA GLU A 322 2.60 14.08 15.33
C GLU A 322 1.15 14.11 15.85
N ASP A 323 0.85 13.37 16.92
CA ASP A 323 -0.52 13.19 17.45
C ASP A 323 -1.20 14.51 17.90
N GLU A 324 -0.44 15.58 18.16
CA GLU A 324 -0.96 16.83 18.75
C GLU A 324 -1.37 17.91 17.72
N GLU A 325 -0.89 17.85 16.48
CA GLU A 325 -1.25 18.85 15.45
C GLU A 325 -2.67 18.63 14.86
N THR A 326 -3.26 17.46 15.13
CA THR A 326 -4.54 17.04 14.52
C THR A 326 -5.77 17.66 15.20
N GLU A 327 -5.67 18.09 16.46
CA GLU A 327 -6.78 18.73 17.18
C GLU A 327 -6.89 20.23 16.94
N VAL A 328 -5.79 20.92 16.61
CA VAL A 328 -5.75 22.38 16.59
C VAL A 328 -6.24 22.98 15.26
N GLN A 329 -6.23 22.23 14.15
CA GLN A 329 -6.65 22.74 12.83
C GLN A 329 -8.13 22.51 12.49
N GLY A 330 -8.91 21.87 13.37
CA GLY A 330 -10.36 21.71 13.23
C GLY A 330 -11.20 22.82 13.87
N MET A 331 -10.57 23.83 14.47
CA MET A 331 -11.23 24.96 15.14
C MET A 331 -10.63 26.31 14.74
N VAL A 332 -10.57 26.64 13.43
CA VAL A 332 -10.56 28.03 12.96
C VAL A 332 -11.32 28.15 11.65
#